data_AF-A0A920RR28-F1
#
_entry.id   AF-A0A920RR28-F1
#
_cell.length_a   1.000
_cell.length_b   1.000
_cell.length_c   1.000
_cell.angle_alpha   90.00
_cell.angle_beta   90.00
_cell.angle_gamma   90.00
#
_symmetry.space_group_name_H-M   'P 1'
#
loop_
_entity.id
_entity.type
_entity.pdbx_description
1 polymer ?
#
loop_
_entity_poly.entity_id
_entity_poly.type
_entity_poly.pdbx_seq_one_letter_code
_entity_poly.pdbx_strand_id
1 'polypeptide(L)'
;MAVQRGKKTTINVRSNYTLDGSYKVFFDRPGIKMKCLETKPKPAPHQGRAPRHAVSLRSRRSRQPAVGIYEFRVATKTAVSSVSHLLVTDYPVVNESKNENGSTATAQKVSFPVAIWACAESRRRRLLPVHRKSGTGSHRQHLAQRVTKAVHSMQSGGSGASVMYLMDSILTLRRANGQVLAENDNFSAAILS
;
A
#
# COMPACT_ATOMS: atom_id res chain seq x y z
N MET A 1 -2.44 -1.60 0.33
CA MET A 1 -3.28 -0.37 0.30
C MET A 1 -3.64 0.01 1.73
N ALA A 2 -4.10 1.23 2.04
CA ALA A 2 -4.48 1.60 3.41
C ALA A 2 -5.87 2.26 3.49
N VAL A 3 -6.61 1.99 4.57
CA VAL A 3 -7.90 2.60 4.88
C VAL A 3 -8.01 2.98 6.35
N GLN A 4 -8.65 4.12 6.62
CA GLN A 4 -8.93 4.55 7.99
C GLN A 4 -10.16 3.79 8.52
N ARG A 5 -10.03 3.20 9.72
CA ARG A 5 -11.12 2.51 10.41
C ARG A 5 -12.31 3.45 10.57
N GLY A 6 -13.50 2.92 10.33
CA GLY A 6 -14.74 3.68 10.41
C GLY A 6 -15.04 4.58 9.20
N LYS A 7 -14.08 4.85 8.30
CA LYS A 7 -14.30 5.65 7.09
C LYS A 7 -14.64 4.75 5.88
N LYS A 8 -15.64 5.15 5.09
CA LYS A 8 -15.91 4.52 3.79
C LYS A 8 -14.88 5.06 2.80
N THR A 9 -14.14 4.17 2.14
CA THR A 9 -13.10 4.55 1.19
C THR A 9 -13.25 3.70 -0.07
N THR A 10 -13.10 4.35 -1.23
CA THR A 10 -12.90 3.65 -2.50
C THR A 10 -11.42 3.40 -2.66
N ILE A 11 -11.08 2.16 -2.98
CA ILE A 11 -9.70 1.74 -3.16
C ILE A 11 -9.52 1.14 -4.55
N ASN A 12 -8.37 1.38 -5.18
CA ASN A 12 -8.08 0.88 -6.52
C ASN A 12 -7.15 -0.33 -6.45
N VAL A 13 -7.64 -1.50 -6.83
CA VAL A 13 -6.84 -2.72 -6.90
C VAL A 13 -6.29 -2.86 -8.30
N ARG A 14 -4.96 -2.93 -8.42
CA ARG A 14 -4.25 -3.11 -9.68
C ARG A 14 -4.02 -4.60 -9.95
N SER A 15 -4.30 -5.03 -11.18
CA SER A 15 -4.13 -6.42 -11.63
C SER A 15 -3.51 -6.48 -13.03
N ASN A 16 -2.75 -7.55 -13.29
CA ASN A 16 -2.21 -7.87 -14.62
C ASN A 16 -3.27 -8.51 -15.53
N TYR A 17 -4.27 -9.17 -14.93
CA TYR A 17 -5.38 -9.80 -15.64
C TYR A 17 -6.69 -9.07 -15.36
N THR A 18 -7.69 -9.30 -16.21
CA THR A 18 -9.03 -8.76 -16.00
C THR A 18 -9.59 -9.20 -14.65
N LEU A 19 -10.28 -8.27 -13.98
CA LEU A 19 -11.10 -8.53 -12.82
C LEU A 19 -12.60 -8.33 -13.14
N ASP A 20 -12.96 -8.38 -14.42
CA ASP A 20 -14.35 -8.25 -14.84
C ASP A 20 -15.22 -9.39 -14.31
N GLY A 21 -16.49 -9.08 -14.05
CA GLY A 21 -17.41 -10.03 -13.42
C GLY A 21 -17.02 -10.37 -11.97
N SER A 22 -16.22 -9.51 -11.32
CA SER A 22 -15.94 -9.61 -9.88
C SER A 22 -17.23 -9.62 -9.08
N TYR A 23 -17.50 -10.71 -8.37
CA TYR A 23 -18.72 -10.85 -7.57
C TYR A 23 -18.47 -10.90 -6.07
N LYS A 24 -17.24 -11.22 -5.63
CA LYS A 24 -16.91 -11.32 -4.21
C LYS A 24 -15.45 -10.96 -3.93
N VAL A 25 -15.22 -10.41 -2.74
CA VAL A 25 -13.89 -10.19 -2.16
C VAL A 25 -13.82 -11.04 -0.89
N PHE A 26 -12.81 -11.89 -0.81
CA PHE A 26 -12.54 -12.73 0.35
C PHE A 26 -11.44 -12.10 1.17
N PHE A 27 -11.62 -12.08 2.49
CA PHE A 27 -10.59 -11.70 3.44
C PHE A 27 -10.17 -12.94 4.23
N ASP A 28 -8.90 -13.00 4.62
CA ASP A 28 -8.33 -14.04 5.50
C ASP A 28 -9.01 -14.10 6.87
N ARG A 29 -9.63 -12.99 7.29
CA ARG A 29 -10.35 -12.87 8.56
C ARG A 29 -11.58 -11.98 8.43
N PRO A 30 -12.59 -12.14 9.31
CA PRO A 30 -13.82 -11.35 9.26
C PRO A 30 -13.59 -9.87 9.59
N GLY A 31 -14.58 -9.03 9.28
CA GLY A 31 -14.64 -7.61 9.69
C GLY A 31 -14.63 -6.60 8.54
N ILE A 32 -14.32 -7.02 7.31
CA ILE A 32 -14.35 -6.15 6.12
C ILE A 32 -15.23 -6.78 5.06
N LYS A 33 -16.14 -5.98 4.50
CA LYS A 33 -16.87 -6.31 3.28
C LYS A 33 -16.51 -5.30 2.20
N MET A 34 -16.23 -5.78 1.00
CA MET A 34 -16.00 -4.92 -0.17
C MET A 34 -16.96 -5.27 -1.28
N LYS A 35 -17.36 -4.23 -2.03
CA LYS A 35 -18.13 -4.38 -3.27
C LYS A 35 -17.32 -3.81 -4.43
N CYS A 36 -17.27 -4.54 -5.54
CA CYS A 36 -16.80 -3.99 -6.81
C CYS A 36 -17.73 -2.87 -7.25
N LEU A 37 -17.17 -1.70 -7.59
CA LEU A 37 -17.93 -0.56 -8.10
C LEU A 37 -18.08 -0.57 -9.62
N GLU A 38 -17.28 -1.37 -10.33
CA GLU A 38 -17.32 -1.42 -11.79
C GLU A 38 -18.63 -2.06 -12.25
N THR A 39 -19.36 -1.37 -13.12
CA THR A 39 -20.65 -1.83 -13.68
C THR A 39 -20.52 -2.33 -15.11
N LYS A 40 -19.44 -1.98 -15.80
CA LYS A 40 -19.15 -2.38 -17.18
C LYS A 40 -17.78 -3.06 -17.24
N PRO A 41 -17.60 -4.08 -18.09
CA PRO A 41 -16.29 -4.67 -18.33
C PRO A 41 -15.27 -3.61 -18.75
N LYS A 42 -14.04 -3.71 -18.23
CA LYS A 42 -12.93 -2.86 -18.66
C LYS A 42 -12.02 -3.66 -19.58
N PRO A 43 -11.71 -3.18 -20.80
CA PRO A 43 -10.84 -3.89 -21.71
C PRO A 43 -9.53 -4.31 -21.04
N ALA A 44 -9.23 -5.60 -21.14
CA ALA A 44 -8.02 -6.21 -20.59
C ALA A 44 -7.20 -6.91 -21.66
N PRO A 45 -6.62 -6.13 -22.60
CA PRO A 45 -5.80 -6.71 -23.64
C PRO A 45 -4.60 -7.42 -23.04
N HIS A 46 -4.34 -8.64 -23.49
CA HIS A 46 -3.11 -9.38 -23.19
C HIS A 46 -1.94 -8.68 -23.88
N GLN A 47 -1.43 -7.60 -23.28
CA GLN A 47 -0.31 -6.83 -23.82
C GLN A 47 0.75 -6.58 -22.76
N GLY A 48 1.67 -7.53 -22.65
CA GLY A 48 2.92 -7.39 -21.90
C GLY A 48 2.78 -7.16 -20.40
N ARG A 49 3.90 -6.82 -19.76
CA ARG A 49 4.06 -6.69 -18.30
C ARG A 49 3.45 -5.45 -17.65
N ALA A 50 2.86 -4.54 -18.43
CA ALA A 50 2.32 -3.29 -17.89
C ALA A 50 0.98 -3.56 -17.22
N PRO A 51 0.82 -3.33 -15.90
CA PRO A 51 -0.47 -3.58 -15.27
C PRO A 51 -1.46 -2.48 -15.62
N ARG A 52 -2.55 -2.84 -16.31
CA ARG A 52 -3.56 -1.91 -16.88
C ARG A 52 -4.94 -1.97 -16.20
N HIS A 53 -5.20 -2.91 -15.29
CA HIS A 53 -6.54 -3.07 -14.70
C HIS A 53 -6.61 -2.55 -13.28
N ALA A 54 -7.20 -1.37 -13.11
CA ALA A 54 -7.62 -0.86 -11.80
C ALA A 54 -9.13 -1.11 -11.61
N VAL A 55 -9.48 -1.93 -10.62
CA VAL A 55 -10.85 -2.10 -10.17
C VAL A 55 -11.05 -1.33 -8.88
N SER A 56 -12.08 -0.48 -8.88
CA SER A 56 -12.49 0.26 -7.70
C SER A 56 -13.30 -0.64 -6.77
N LEU A 57 -12.74 -0.96 -5.60
CA LEU A 57 -13.46 -1.63 -4.52
C LEU A 57 -13.90 -0.59 -3.50
N ARG A 58 -15.17 -0.62 -3.08
CA ARG A 58 -15.64 0.18 -1.95
C ARG A 58 -15.73 -0.68 -0.72
N SER A 59 -15.05 -0.26 0.34
CA SER A 59 -15.28 -0.85 1.66
C SER A 59 -16.66 -0.46 2.17
N ARG A 60 -17.43 -1.46 2.60
CA ARG A 60 -18.73 -1.28 3.27
C ARG A 60 -18.54 -1.61 4.75
N ARG A 61 -19.09 -0.75 5.62
CA ARG A 61 -19.12 -1.00 7.07
C ARG A 61 -19.90 -2.27 7.34
N SER A 62 -19.26 -3.28 7.93
CA SER A 62 -19.96 -4.25 8.75
C SER A 62 -19.08 -4.50 9.98
N ARG A 63 -19.36 -3.77 11.06
CA ARG A 63 -18.56 -3.68 12.30
C ARG A 63 -17.19 -3.02 12.09
N GLN A 64 -16.68 -2.36 13.12
CA GLN A 64 -15.37 -1.71 13.05
C GLN A 64 -14.30 -2.82 12.96
N PRO A 65 -13.62 -3.02 11.82
CA PRO A 65 -12.60 -4.04 11.73
C PRO A 65 -11.47 -3.75 12.73
N ALA A 66 -10.81 -4.79 13.24
CA ALA A 66 -9.59 -4.63 14.01
C ALA A 66 -8.54 -3.90 13.16
N VAL A 67 -7.63 -3.16 13.81
CA VAL A 67 -6.50 -2.56 13.11
C VAL A 67 -5.50 -3.64 12.70
N GLY A 68 -4.77 -3.41 11.60
CA GLY A 68 -3.73 -4.31 11.11
C GLY A 68 -3.85 -4.64 9.62
N ILE A 69 -2.98 -5.54 9.16
CA ILE A 69 -2.94 -5.99 7.76
C ILE A 69 -3.94 -7.11 7.56
N TYR A 70 -4.84 -6.93 6.60
CA TYR A 70 -5.76 -7.94 6.10
C TYR A 70 -5.25 -8.44 4.75
N GLU A 71 -5.31 -9.75 4.56
CA GLU A 71 -5.07 -10.37 3.26
C GLU A 71 -6.40 -10.56 2.54
N PHE A 72 -6.45 -10.23 1.25
CA PHE A 72 -7.66 -10.40 0.47
C PHE A 72 -7.41 -10.89 -0.94
N ARG A 73 -8.44 -11.52 -1.51
CA ARG A 73 -8.49 -11.96 -2.91
C ARG A 73 -9.80 -11.52 -3.55
N VAL A 74 -9.77 -11.26 -4.85
CA VAL A 74 -10.95 -10.89 -5.64
C VAL A 74 -11.35 -12.09 -6.49
N ALA A 75 -12.63 -12.46 -6.43
CA ALA A 75 -13.20 -13.58 -7.18
C ALA A 75 -14.03 -13.09 -8.36
N THR A 76 -13.68 -13.59 -9.54
CA THR A 76 -14.43 -13.41 -10.79
C THR A 76 -15.10 -14.72 -11.17
N LYS A 77 -15.92 -14.71 -12.22
CA LYS A 77 -16.55 -15.92 -12.76
C LYS A 77 -15.54 -16.96 -13.25
N THR A 78 -14.31 -16.55 -13.55
CA THR A 78 -13.31 -17.40 -14.21
C THR A 78 -12.13 -17.75 -13.32
N ALA A 79 -11.80 -16.93 -12.32
CA ALA A 79 -10.63 -17.14 -11.48
C ALA A 79 -10.73 -16.40 -10.13
N VAL A 80 -9.76 -16.69 -9.26
CA VAL A 80 -9.51 -15.95 -8.02
C VAL A 80 -8.14 -15.28 -8.13
N SER A 81 -8.05 -14.00 -7.77
CA SER A 81 -6.78 -13.26 -7.83
C SER A 81 -5.71 -13.82 -6.89
N SER A 82 -4.47 -13.43 -7.14
CA SER A 82 -3.40 -13.50 -6.13
C SER A 82 -3.77 -12.70 -4.87
N VAL A 83 -3.08 -12.98 -3.77
CA VAL A 83 -3.25 -12.26 -2.50
C VAL A 83 -2.85 -10.80 -2.65
N SER A 84 -3.65 -9.92 -2.06
CA SER A 84 -3.37 -8.49 -1.88
C SER A 84 -3.49 -8.11 -0.41
N HIS A 85 -2.77 -7.08 0.02
CA HIS A 85 -2.81 -6.60 1.40
C HIS A 85 -3.54 -5.26 1.56
N LEU A 86 -4.37 -5.18 2.60
CA LEU A 86 -5.06 -3.98 3.04
C LEU A 86 -4.72 -3.66 4.50
N LEU A 87 -4.07 -2.52 4.74
CA LEU A 87 -3.87 -1.99 6.08
C LEU A 87 -5.12 -1.26 6.56
N VAL A 88 -5.66 -1.69 7.70
CA VAL A 88 -6.66 -0.93 8.48
C VAL A 88 -5.94 -0.21 9.61
N THR A 89 -6.15 1.09 9.72
CA THR A 89 -5.49 1.94 10.73
C THR A 89 -6.46 2.95 11.33
N ASP A 90 -6.18 3.41 12.55
CA ASP A 90 -6.95 4.52 13.18
C ASP A 90 -6.53 5.89 12.67
N TYR A 91 -5.35 5.99 12.08
CA TYR A 91 -4.80 7.26 11.62
C TYR A 91 -5.45 7.72 10.31
N PRO A 92 -5.56 9.05 10.09
CA PRO A 92 -5.88 9.60 8.78
C PRO A 92 -4.98 8.98 7.71
N VAL A 93 -5.59 8.50 6.62
CA VAL A 93 -4.84 7.94 5.49
C VAL A 93 -4.64 9.01 4.44
N VAL A 94 -3.38 9.25 4.07
CA VAL A 94 -2.98 10.14 2.98
C VAL A 94 -2.33 9.30 1.88
N ASN A 95 -2.80 9.48 0.65
CA ASN A 95 -2.11 8.91 -0.50
C ASN A 95 -0.90 9.77 -0.83
N GLU A 96 0.15 9.10 -1.28
CA GLU A 96 1.29 9.78 -1.87
C GLU A 96 0.86 10.62 -3.08
N SER A 97 1.44 11.83 -3.17
CA SER A 97 1.24 12.73 -4.29
C SER A 97 1.70 12.08 -5.60
N LYS A 98 0.98 12.37 -6.68
CA LYS A 98 1.42 12.00 -8.04
C LYS A 98 2.55 12.89 -8.55
N ASN A 99 2.79 14.03 -7.91
CA ASN A 99 3.87 14.94 -8.28
C ASN A 99 5.22 14.38 -7.80
N GLU A 100 6.29 14.79 -8.46
CA GLU A 100 7.67 14.43 -8.09
C GLU A 100 7.95 14.80 -6.63
N ASN A 101 8.45 13.87 -5.82
CA ASN A 101 8.71 14.07 -4.39
C ASN A 101 10.05 13.46 -3.93
N GLY A 102 10.99 13.26 -4.86
CA GLY A 102 12.31 12.71 -4.60
C GLY A 102 13.34 13.70 -4.05
N SER A 103 12.98 14.98 -3.91
CA SER A 103 13.84 16.04 -3.35
C SER A 103 13.21 16.69 -2.12
N THR A 104 14.01 17.35 -1.28
CA THR A 104 13.50 18.11 -0.12
C THR A 104 12.60 19.27 -0.52
N ALA A 105 12.87 19.89 -1.68
CA ALA A 105 12.08 21.00 -2.22
C ALA A 105 10.69 20.55 -2.69
N THR A 106 10.55 19.33 -3.20
CA THR A 106 9.30 18.80 -3.76
C THR A 106 8.60 17.79 -2.85
N ALA A 107 9.12 17.61 -1.64
CA ALA A 107 8.65 16.63 -0.67
C ALA A 107 7.21 16.92 -0.19
N GLN A 108 6.37 15.89 -0.17
CA GLN A 108 4.96 16.04 0.21
C GLN A 108 4.82 16.23 1.72
N LYS A 109 4.36 17.40 2.14
CA LYS A 109 4.06 17.71 3.54
C LYS A 109 2.88 16.87 4.05
N VAL A 110 3.04 16.31 5.25
CA VAL A 110 2.00 15.55 5.97
C VAL A 110 1.95 15.98 7.43
N SER A 111 0.80 15.77 8.09
CA SER A 111 0.58 16.11 9.50
C SER A 111 0.44 14.85 10.34
N PHE A 112 1.05 14.80 11.53
CA PHE A 112 0.90 13.66 12.44
C PHE A 112 -0.34 13.78 13.35
N PRO A 113 -0.95 12.64 13.74
CA PRO A 113 -0.63 11.28 13.31
C PRO A 113 -1.22 10.95 11.91
N VAL A 114 -0.53 10.13 11.11
CA VAL A 114 -0.94 9.80 9.72
C VAL A 114 -0.44 8.43 9.29
N ALA A 115 -1.22 7.76 8.45
CA ALA A 115 -0.80 6.61 7.66
C ALA A 115 -0.65 7.01 6.19
N ILE A 116 0.50 6.72 5.59
CA ILE A 116 0.79 7.13 4.20
C ILE A 116 0.78 5.90 3.31
N TRP A 117 -0.02 5.94 2.25
CA TRP A 117 -0.04 4.92 1.22
C TRP A 117 0.75 5.38 0.00
N ALA A 118 1.82 4.66 -0.30
CA ALA A 118 2.73 4.92 -1.41
C ALA A 118 2.84 3.67 -2.29
N CYS A 119 3.14 3.87 -3.58
CA CYS A 119 3.45 2.79 -4.51
C CYS A 119 4.81 3.08 -5.16
N ALA A 120 5.84 2.29 -4.85
CA ALA A 120 7.15 2.46 -5.45
C ALA A 120 7.21 1.71 -6.78
N GLU A 121 7.26 2.43 -7.90
CA GLU A 121 7.39 1.84 -9.25
C GLU A 121 8.85 1.81 -9.75
N SER A 122 9.80 2.38 -9.00
CA SER A 122 11.23 2.41 -9.33
C SER A 122 12.11 2.65 -8.08
N ARG A 123 13.45 2.53 -8.21
CA ARG A 123 14.46 2.77 -7.15
C ARG A 123 14.56 4.25 -6.70
N ARG A 124 13.46 5.01 -6.71
CA ARG A 124 13.45 6.42 -6.37
C ARG A 124 13.27 6.61 -4.86
N ARG A 125 14.01 7.57 -4.32
CA ARG A 125 13.80 8.06 -2.94
C ARG A 125 12.49 8.83 -2.89
N ARG A 126 11.77 8.73 -1.79
CA ARG A 126 10.53 9.48 -1.53
C ARG A 126 10.72 10.25 -0.23
N LEU A 127 10.56 11.58 -0.28
CA LEU A 127 10.76 12.47 0.86
C LEU A 127 9.42 13.01 1.35
N LEU A 128 9.23 12.96 2.67
CA LEU A 128 8.01 13.37 3.37
C LEU A 128 8.41 14.25 4.54
N PRO A 129 8.36 15.60 4.42
CA PRO A 129 8.65 16.49 5.52
C PRO A 129 7.50 16.40 6.51
N VAL A 130 7.84 16.36 7.80
CA VAL A 130 6.84 16.34 8.85
C VAL A 130 7.16 17.35 9.92
N HIS A 131 6.13 18.06 10.37
CA HIS A 131 6.23 18.99 11.50
C HIS A 131 5.78 18.27 12.77
N ARG A 132 6.58 18.40 13.83
CA ARG A 132 6.31 17.83 15.17
C ARG A 132 6.37 18.94 16.20
N LYS A 133 5.53 18.85 17.24
CA LYS A 133 5.73 19.59 18.49
C LYS A 133 6.94 18.98 19.25
N SER A 134 7.68 19.80 20.00
CA SER A 134 8.78 19.29 20.83
C SER A 134 8.25 18.35 21.92
N GLY A 135 9.07 17.39 22.38
CA GLY A 135 8.75 16.49 23.51
C GLY A 135 7.83 15.28 23.25
N THR A 136 7.23 15.13 22.06
CA THR A 136 6.37 13.95 21.76
C THR A 136 7.10 12.84 20.99
N GLY A 137 7.32 11.66 21.60
CA GLY A 137 7.85 10.48 20.90
C GLY A 137 7.01 10.07 19.67
N SER A 138 7.63 9.46 18.65
CA SER A 138 6.94 9.11 17.40
C SER A 138 7.28 7.71 16.89
N HIS A 139 6.32 6.80 16.95
CA HIS A 139 6.47 5.47 16.35
C HIS A 139 6.21 5.54 14.83
N ARG A 140 7.14 5.06 14.00
CA ARG A 140 6.94 4.91 12.55
C ARG A 140 7.04 3.44 12.16
N GLN A 141 6.07 2.96 11.40
CA GLN A 141 6.09 1.62 10.81
C GLN A 141 6.06 1.79 9.31
N HIS A 142 7.04 1.22 8.63
CA HIS A 142 7.01 1.09 7.20
C HIS A 142 6.65 -0.35 6.85
N LEU A 143 5.47 -0.53 6.26
CA LEU A 143 4.99 -1.83 5.85
C LEU A 143 5.20 -1.96 4.34
N ALA A 144 6.36 -2.49 3.96
CA ALA A 144 6.57 -3.00 2.62
C ALA A 144 5.66 -4.21 2.43
N GLN A 145 4.87 -4.25 1.34
CA GLN A 145 4.17 -5.47 0.95
C GLN A 145 5.21 -6.52 0.51
N ARG A 146 5.84 -7.18 1.49
CA ARG A 146 6.65 -8.38 1.26
C ARG A 146 5.69 -9.53 1.09
N VAL A 147 5.29 -9.73 -0.16
CA VAL A 147 4.35 -10.77 -0.59
C VAL A 147 4.94 -12.19 -0.40
N THR A 148 6.20 -12.31 0.03
CA THR A 148 6.94 -13.57 0.15
C THR A 148 6.39 -14.57 1.17
N LYS A 149 5.64 -14.13 2.21
CA LYS A 149 5.04 -15.07 3.17
C LYS A 149 3.78 -15.77 2.63
N ALA A 150 3.01 -15.11 1.77
CA ALA A 150 1.69 -15.57 1.30
C ALA A 150 1.66 -15.96 -0.19
N VAL A 151 2.78 -15.83 -0.90
CA VAL A 151 2.96 -16.25 -2.30
C VAL A 151 4.19 -17.13 -2.38
N HIS A 152 3.98 -18.40 -2.73
CA HIS A 152 5.03 -19.42 -2.74
C HIS A 152 6.09 -19.22 -3.83
N SER A 153 5.85 -18.37 -4.81
CA SER A 153 6.88 -17.84 -5.71
C SER A 153 6.33 -16.62 -6.44
N MET A 154 7.10 -15.53 -6.48
CA MET A 154 6.84 -14.44 -7.41
C MET A 154 7.97 -14.44 -8.43
N GLN A 155 7.93 -15.42 -9.34
CA GLN A 155 8.83 -15.44 -10.48
C GLN A 155 8.30 -14.40 -11.47
N SER A 156 8.85 -13.18 -11.43
CA SER A 156 8.55 -12.20 -12.46
C SER A 156 9.22 -12.69 -13.74
N GLY A 157 8.54 -13.49 -14.58
CA GLY A 157 9.09 -14.23 -15.73
C GLY A 157 9.96 -13.42 -16.68
N GLY A 158 11.22 -13.23 -16.30
CA GLY A 158 12.23 -12.45 -16.99
C GLY A 158 13.39 -13.40 -17.19
N SER A 159 13.89 -13.49 -18.42
CA SER A 159 15.09 -14.25 -18.73
C SER A 159 16.30 -13.54 -18.12
N GLY A 160 17.02 -14.18 -17.20
CA GLY A 160 18.29 -13.68 -16.63
C GLY A 160 18.44 -13.88 -15.13
N ALA A 161 19.62 -13.55 -14.58
CA ALA A 161 20.04 -13.80 -13.19
C ALA A 161 19.34 -12.96 -12.09
N SER A 162 18.18 -12.36 -12.36
CA SER A 162 17.42 -11.55 -11.40
C SER A 162 15.93 -11.55 -11.71
N VAL A 163 15.23 -12.59 -11.24
CA VAL A 163 13.79 -12.84 -11.53
C VAL A 163 12.91 -12.65 -10.28
N MET A 164 13.42 -11.93 -9.27
CA MET A 164 12.66 -11.53 -8.09
C MET A 164 12.91 -10.06 -7.79
N TYR A 165 11.87 -9.23 -7.89
CA TYR A 165 11.88 -7.89 -7.31
C TYR A 165 11.56 -8.00 -5.83
N LEU A 166 12.60 -8.08 -5.00
CA LEU A 166 12.48 -7.88 -3.56
C LEU A 166 12.47 -6.39 -3.27
N MET A 167 11.55 -5.93 -2.42
CA MET A 167 11.55 -4.55 -1.92
C MET A 167 12.23 -4.51 -0.56
N ASP A 168 13.49 -4.07 -0.55
CA ASP A 168 14.27 -3.77 0.65
C ASP A 168 14.24 -2.27 0.90
N SER A 169 13.21 -1.83 1.59
CA SER A 169 12.97 -0.44 1.91
C SER A 169 13.71 -0.02 3.18
N ILE A 170 14.55 1.01 3.06
CA ILE A 170 15.18 1.69 4.20
C ILE A 170 14.41 2.99 4.47
N LEU A 171 14.08 3.24 5.75
CA LEU A 171 13.50 4.48 6.22
C LEU A 171 14.55 5.29 6.99
N THR A 172 14.97 6.42 6.44
CA THR A 172 15.83 7.38 7.14
C THR A 172 15.03 8.60 7.58
N LEU A 173 15.10 8.94 8.87
CA LEU A 173 14.61 10.21 9.40
C LEU A 173 15.77 11.20 9.49
N ARG A 174 15.56 12.39 8.93
CA ARG A 174 16.55 13.48 8.92
C ARG A 174 15.96 14.77 9.48
N ARG A 175 16.81 15.59 10.11
CA ARG A 175 16.52 17.01 10.41
C ARG A 175 16.55 17.84 9.12
N ALA A 176 16.01 19.06 9.21
CA ALA A 176 16.02 20.03 8.10
C ALA A 176 17.45 20.37 7.64
N ASN A 177 18.44 20.33 8.53
CA ASN A 177 19.85 20.53 8.22
C ASN A 177 20.55 19.28 7.62
N GLY A 178 19.80 18.22 7.31
CA GLY A 178 20.32 16.99 6.70
C GLY A 178 20.87 15.94 7.68
N GLN A 179 21.01 16.27 8.97
CA GLN A 179 21.47 15.33 10.00
C GLN A 179 20.52 14.12 10.13
N VAL A 180 21.06 12.91 10.08
CA VAL A 180 20.29 11.67 10.32
C VAL A 180 19.97 11.55 11.81
N LEU A 181 18.70 11.34 12.14
CA LEU A 181 18.23 11.12 13.51
C LEU A 181 17.96 9.65 13.82
N ALA A 182 17.50 8.92 12.82
CA ALA A 182 17.23 7.50 12.91
C ALA A 182 17.27 6.92 11.50
N GLU A 183 17.72 5.69 11.38
CA GLU A 183 17.63 4.90 10.16
C GLU A 183 17.11 3.52 10.53
N ASN A 184 16.31 2.94 9.64
CA ASN A 184 15.71 1.66 9.89
C ASN A 184 15.61 0.88 8.59
N ASP A 185 16.20 -0.29 8.60
CA ASP A 185 15.91 -1.35 7.65
C ASP A 185 14.97 -2.34 8.34
N ASN A 186 13.72 -2.35 7.87
CA ASN A 186 12.73 -3.40 8.13
C ASN A 186 11.94 -3.41 9.48
N PHE A 187 12.37 -2.87 10.64
CA PHE A 187 11.50 -2.73 11.84
C PHE A 187 12.15 -1.97 13.03
N SER A 188 11.47 -0.95 13.60
CA SER A 188 11.68 -0.43 14.99
C SER A 188 10.89 0.85 15.31
N ALA A 189 10.43 0.94 16.57
CA ALA A 189 9.90 2.13 17.21
C ALA A 189 11.05 3.11 17.53
N ALA A 190 10.95 4.39 17.14
CA ALA A 190 11.89 5.43 17.57
C ALA A 190 11.21 6.38 18.55
N ILE A 191 11.53 6.27 19.85
CA ILE A 191 11.12 7.27 20.84
C ILE A 191 12.18 8.37 20.81
N LEU A 192 11.87 9.47 20.14
CA LEU A 192 12.69 10.69 20.19
C LEU A 192 12.12 11.61 21.27
N SER A 193 12.75 11.61 22.45
CA SER A 193 12.58 12.62 23.51
C SER A 193 12.99 14.00 23.01
#